data_AF-A0A931LAJ2-F1
#
_entry.id   AF-A0A931LAJ2-F1
#
_cell.length_a   1.000
_cell.length_b   1.000
_cell.length_c   1.000
_cell.angle_alpha   90.00
_cell.angle_beta   90.00
_cell.angle_gamma   90.00
#
_symmetry.space_group_name_H-M   'P 1'
#
loop_
_entity.id
_entity.type
_entity.pdbx_description
1 polymer ?
#
loop_
_entity_poly.entity_id
_entity_poly.type
_entity_poly.pdbx_seq_one_letter_code
_entity_poly.pdbx_strand_id
1 'polypeptide(L)' 'MGGDITLDDVKRRAQAAGLAIRPDRLEMVRRLLAEALAPLRRMDARRMQTAEPAVTFDASGGSDDGRR' A
#
# COMPACT_ATOMS: atom_id res chain seq x y z
N MET A 1 -10.83 -12.50 6.94
CA MET A 1 -11.86 -11.46 7.16
C MET A 1 -11.45 -10.21 6.41
N GLY A 2 -11.99 -9.99 5.20
CA GLY A 2 -11.82 -8.71 4.50
C GLY A 2 -12.71 -7.66 5.14
N GLY A 3 -12.35 -7.21 6.35
CA GLY A 3 -13.17 -6.28 7.15
C GLY A 3 -13.40 -4.96 6.41
N ASP A 4 -14.62 -4.45 6.47
CA ASP A 4 -14.98 -3.12 5.95
C ASP A 4 -13.96 -2.06 6.38
N ILE A 5 -13.63 -1.11 5.48
CA ILE A 5 -12.70 -0.02 5.81
C ILE A 5 -13.38 0.91 6.81
N THR A 6 -12.82 1.00 8.02
CA THR A 6 -13.31 1.89 9.06
C THR A 6 -12.66 3.27 8.96
N LEU A 7 -13.27 4.28 9.59
CA LEU A 7 -12.67 5.61 9.69
C LEU A 7 -11.34 5.59 10.47
N ASP A 8 -11.19 4.68 11.43
CA ASP A 8 -9.95 4.54 12.17
C ASP A 8 -8.83 4.00 11.27
N ASP A 9 -9.14 3.05 10.39
CA ASP A 9 -8.17 2.54 9.40
C ASP A 9 -7.66 3.66 8.48
N VAL A 10 -8.57 4.54 8.03
CA VAL A 10 -8.20 5.69 7.19
C VAL A 10 -7.27 6.63 7.94
N LYS A 11 -7.56 6.95 9.22
CA LYS A 11 -6.72 7.82 10.04
C LYS A 11 -5.32 7.22 10.25
N ARG A 12 -5.24 5.94 10.65
CA ARG A 12 -3.97 5.26 10.89
C ARG A 12 -3.13 5.18 9.61
N ARG A 13 -3.75 4.89 8.47
CA ARG A 13 -3.07 4.85 7.16
C ARG A 13 -2.59 6.22 6.71
N ALA A 14 -3.40 7.26 6.90
CA ALA A 14 -3.02 8.64 6.57
C ALA A 14 -1.82 9.10 7.41
N GLN A 15 -1.83 8.82 8.72
CA GLN A 15 -0.70 9.06 9.62
C GLN A 15 0.58 8.34 9.14
N ALA A 16 0.49 7.05 8.81
CA ALA A 16 1.62 6.29 8.29
C ALA A 16 2.16 6.83 6.95
N ALA A 17 1.31 7.47 6.14
CA ALA A 17 1.68 8.12 4.89
C ALA A 17 2.12 9.59 5.06
N GLY A 18 2.12 10.14 6.28
CA GLY A 18 2.42 11.55 6.53
C GLY A 18 1.38 12.53 5.97
N LEU A 19 0.15 12.07 5.74
CA LEU A 19 -0.93 12.86 5.15
C LEU A 19 -1.88 13.41 6.21
N ALA A 20 -2.08 14.72 6.21
CA ALA A 20 -3.12 15.37 7.01
C ALA A 20 -4.46 15.36 6.25
N ILE A 21 -5.40 14.54 6.70
CA ILE A 21 -6.77 14.51 6.16
C ILE A 21 -7.65 15.38 7.05
N ARG A 22 -8.32 16.36 6.44
CA ARG A 22 -9.30 17.17 7.14
C ARG A 22 -10.46 16.31 7.68
N PRO A 23 -10.94 16.53 8.91
CA PRO A 23 -11.99 15.70 9.52
C PRO A 23 -13.27 15.60 8.68
N ASP A 24 -13.67 16.70 8.04
CA ASP A 24 -14.86 16.75 7.16
C ASP A 24 -14.73 15.89 5.89
N ARG A 25 -13.51 15.49 5.53
CA ARG A 25 -13.23 14.67 4.34
C ARG A 25 -13.05 13.19 4.65
N LEU A 26 -12.96 12.79 5.93
CA LEU A 26 -12.63 11.42 6.31
C LEU A 26 -13.63 10.39 5.75
N GLU A 27 -14.92 10.69 5.80
CA GLU A 27 -15.96 9.78 5.29
C GLU A 27 -15.92 9.65 3.77
N MET A 28 -15.63 10.75 3.07
CA MET A 28 -15.43 10.73 1.62
C MET A 28 -14.22 9.86 1.24
N VAL A 29 -13.10 10.01 1.96
CA VAL A 29 -11.89 9.20 1.72
C VAL A 29 -12.14 7.73 2.04
N ARG A 30 -12.89 7.41 3.10
CA ARG A 30 -13.27 6.03 3.44
C ARG A 30 -14.03 5.36 2.29
N ARG A 31 -15.02 6.05 1.72
CA ARG A 31 -15.80 5.56 0.58
C ARG A 31 -14.95 5.38 -0.67
N LEU A 32 -14.12 6.38 -0.98
CA LEU A 32 -13.18 6.31 -2.10
C LEU A 32 -12.27 5.07 -1.99
N LEU A 33 -11.69 4.84 -0.82
CA LEU A 33 -10.81 3.67 -0.59
C LEU A 33 -11.59 2.36 -0.66
N ALA A 34 -12.83 2.32 -0.15
CA ALA A 34 -13.66 1.11 -0.22
C ALA A 34 -13.96 0.73 -1.67
N GLU A 35 -14.31 1.70 -2.51
CA GLU A 35 -14.57 1.51 -3.94
C GLU A 35 -13.29 1.14 -4.71
N ALA A 36 -12.22 1.90 -4.50
CA ALA A 36 -10.95 1.70 -5.20
C ALA A 36 -10.31 0.34 -4.87
N LEU A 37 -10.44 -0.15 -3.64
CA LEU A 37 -9.88 -1.43 -3.21
C LEU A 37 -10.81 -2.63 -3.47
N ALA A 38 -12.09 -2.40 -3.81
CA ALA A 38 -13.03 -3.49 -4.07
C ALA A 38 -12.55 -4.48 -5.15
N PRO A 39 -11.99 -4.06 -6.29
CA PRO A 39 -11.45 -4.98 -7.30
C PRO A 39 -10.27 -5.81 -6.77
N LEU A 40 -9.35 -5.18 -6.04
CA LEU A 40 -8.17 -5.83 -5.47
C LEU A 40 -8.56 -6.88 -4.43
N ARG A 41 -9.54 -6.58 -3.58
CA ARG A 41 -10.09 -7.55 -2.60
C ARG A 41 -10.71 -8.78 -3.27
N ARG A 42 -11.34 -8.62 -4.44
CA ARG A 42 -11.86 -9.74 -5.24
C ARG A 42 -10.74 -10.59 -5.87
N MET A 43 -9.58 -9.99 -6.14
CA MET A 43 -8.39 -10.72 -6.60
C MET A 43 -7.70 -11.45 -5.44
N ASP A 44 -7.58 -10.79 -4.30
CA ASP A 44 -6.92 -11.33 -3.09
C ASP A 44 -7.70 -12.52 -2.49
N ALA A 45 -9.04 -12.50 -2.57
CA ALA A 45 -9.87 -13.64 -2.20
C ALA A 45 -9.64 -14.89 -3.08
N ARG A 46 -9.15 -14.71 -4.32
CA ARG A 46 -8.70 -15.79 -5.19
C ARG A 46 -7.24 -16.11 -4.85
N ARG A 47 -7.02 -16.60 -3.62
CA ARG A 47 -5.81 -17.22 -3.08
C ARG A 47 -4.65 -17.17 -4.07
N MET A 48 -3.96 -16.02 -4.13
CA MET A 48 -2.76 -15.90 -4.96
C MET A 48 -1.81 -17.00 -4.50
N GLN A 49 -1.43 -17.90 -5.40
CA GLN A 49 -0.35 -18.84 -5.11
C GLN A 49 0.87 -18.00 -4.74
N THR A 50 1.57 -18.41 -3.69
CA THR A 50 2.80 -17.77 -3.24
C THR A 50 3.76 -17.72 -4.43
N ALA A 51 3.82 -16.57 -5.10
CA ALA A 51 4.81 -16.28 -6.10
C ALA A 51 6.00 -15.65 -5.36
N GLU A 52 7.19 -16.17 -5.59
CA GLU A 52 8.41 -15.54 -5.11
C GLU A 52 8.41 -14.07 -5.58
N PRO A 53 8.66 -13.09 -4.69
CA PRO A 53 8.68 -11.69 -5.08
C PRO A 53 9.76 -11.53 -6.15
N ALA A 54 9.40 -10.92 -7.28
CA ALA A 54 10.34 -10.62 -8.36
C ALA A 54 11.27 -9.47 -7.95
N VAL A 55 12.14 -9.71 -6.96
CA VAL A 55 13.17 -8.77 -6.53
C VAL A 55 14.30 -8.85 -7.55
N THR A 56 14.40 -7.84 -8.41
CA THR A 56 15.61 -7.63 -9.22
C THR A 56 16.50 -6.68 -8.43
N PHE A 57 17.62 -7.19 -7.93
CA PHE A 57 18.65 -6.38 -7.31
C PHE A 57 19.58 -5.87 -8.41
N ASP A 58 19.54 -4.56 -8.70
CA ASP A 58 20.52 -3.96 -9.61
C ASP A 58 21.81 -3.68 -8.83
N ALA A 59 22.83 -4.52 -9.04
CA ALA A 59 24.14 -4.42 -8.40
C ALA A 59 25.09 -3.43 -9.12
N SER A 60 24.62 -2.67 -10.11
CA SER A 60 25.48 -1.84 -10.97
C SER A 60 25.94 -0.51 -10.34
N GLY A 61 25.56 -0.23 -9.10
CA GLY A 61 25.97 0.99 -8.38
C GLY A 61 27.23 0.79 -7.53
N GLY A 62 28.42 0.86 -8.11
CA GLY A 62 29.66 0.89 -7.32
C GLY A 62 30.97 0.66 -8.05
N SER A 63 31.23 1.35 -9.17
CA SER A 63 32.62 1.54 -9.62
C SER A 63 33.30 2.58 -8.74
N ASP A 64 33.80 2.15 -7.58
CA ASP A 64 34.84 2.87 -6.82
C ASP A 64 35.93 1.88 -6.43
N ASP A 65 36.69 1.40 -7.43
CA ASP A 65 37.98 0.75 -7.20
C ASP A 65 39.07 1.82 -7.31
N GLY A 66 39.25 2.55 -6.21
CA GLY A 66 40.38 3.43 -5.98
C GLY A 66 41.68 2.62 -5.92
N ARG A 67 42.29 2.44 -7.08
CA ARG A 67 43.64 1.87 -7.23
C ARG A 67 44.68 2.77 -6.58
N ARG A 68 45.17 2.38 -5.40
CA ARG A 68 46.50 2.72 -4.88
C ARG A 68 47.41 1.51 -5.01
#